data_AF-A0A3D4NTZ2-F1
#
_entry.id   AF-A0A3D4NTZ2-F1
#
_cell.length_a   1.000
_cell.length_b   1.000
_cell.length_c   1.000
_cell.angle_alpha   90.00
_cell.angle_beta   90.00
_cell.angle_gamma   90.00
#
_symmetry.space_group_name_H-M   'P 1'
#
loop_
_entity.id
_entity.type
_entity.pdbx_description
1 polymer ?
#
loop_
_entity_poly.entity_id
_entity_poly.type
_entity_poly.pdbx_seq_one_letter_code
_entity_poly.pdbx_strand_id
1 'polypeptide(L)'
;VGSHSLKRKKAEDGRPAQTNIRRLSTVEADGNRFLLARIPVVQQSDGYALARKVDTDGRTAAQLHGNKVGNDLTTEIAGDDQLCDFLRIPGKDNGFDIEGLAVIGSRLLLGLRGPVLRGWAVLLEIETELSDDSTDTLVLKKIGPNGRRYRKHFFALNGLGVRDLCTSDDDLLILAGPSMDLDGPVTIFRWRGGFTSDEESVVFADQLEKVLEVPFGQGTDHAEGICLFESGEQLGEVMLIVYDSAAGSRKHGDTDVEGDLFILN
;
A
#
# COMPACT_ATOMS: atom_id res chain seq x y z
N VAL A 1 -7.03 2.98 -1.18
CA VAL A 1 -6.97 1.73 -1.98
C VAL A 1 -7.19 0.57 -1.03
N GLY A 2 -7.85 -0.52 -1.46
CA GLY A 2 -7.96 -1.75 -0.67
C GLY A 2 -6.79 -2.68 -0.95
N SER A 3 -6.69 -3.79 -0.22
CA SER A 3 -5.53 -4.68 -0.29
C SER A 3 -5.50 -5.59 -1.53
N HIS A 4 -6.62 -5.73 -2.24
CA HIS A 4 -6.80 -6.58 -3.43
C HIS A 4 -6.45 -8.06 -3.21
N SER A 5 -6.63 -8.53 -1.98
CA SER A 5 -6.17 -9.84 -1.53
C SER A 5 -7.28 -10.70 -0.96
N LEU A 6 -7.17 -12.02 -1.15
CA LEU A 6 -7.96 -12.99 -0.39
C LEU A 6 -7.51 -13.01 1.08
N LYS A 7 -8.39 -13.45 1.99
CA LYS A 7 -8.07 -13.64 3.41
C LYS A 7 -8.28 -15.07 3.86
N ARG A 8 -7.33 -15.60 4.63
CA ARG A 8 -7.48 -16.87 5.37
C ARG A 8 -8.07 -16.58 6.73
N LYS A 9 -9.01 -17.41 7.20
CA LYS A 9 -9.53 -17.25 8.57
C LYS A 9 -8.46 -17.61 9.59
N LYS A 10 -8.29 -16.72 10.59
CA LYS A 10 -7.42 -16.97 11.74
C LYS A 10 -7.98 -18.08 12.64
N ALA A 11 -7.08 -18.85 13.26
CA ALA A 11 -7.44 -19.65 14.42
C ALA A 11 -7.86 -18.73 15.58
N GLU A 12 -8.71 -19.23 16.46
CA GLU A 12 -9.18 -18.49 17.64
C GLU A 12 -8.83 -19.28 18.90
N ASP A 13 -8.35 -18.57 19.92
CA ASP A 13 -8.08 -19.17 21.23
C ASP A 13 -9.38 -19.69 21.87
N GLY A 14 -9.26 -20.76 22.67
CA GLY A 14 -10.39 -21.43 23.31
C GLY A 14 -11.26 -22.30 22.38
N ARG A 15 -11.00 -22.34 21.06
CA ARG A 15 -11.71 -23.25 20.15
C ARG A 15 -11.07 -24.64 20.06
N PRO A 16 -11.85 -25.71 19.85
CA PRO A 16 -11.30 -27.06 19.59
C PRO A 16 -10.38 -27.09 18.37
N ALA A 17 -9.32 -27.90 18.44
CA ALA A 17 -8.30 -28.02 17.40
C ALA A 17 -8.90 -28.28 16.00
N GLN A 18 -9.85 -29.22 15.88
CA GLN A 18 -10.47 -29.53 14.58
C GLN A 18 -11.25 -28.36 13.99
N THR A 19 -11.85 -27.51 14.84
CA THR A 19 -12.51 -26.28 14.40
C THR A 19 -11.49 -25.28 13.88
N ASN A 20 -10.37 -25.09 14.60
CA ASN A 20 -9.30 -24.21 14.16
C ASN A 20 -8.63 -24.68 12.86
N ILE A 21 -8.42 -26.00 12.69
CA ILE A 21 -7.91 -26.58 11.43
C ILE A 21 -8.85 -26.23 10.26
N ARG A 22 -10.17 -26.45 10.42
CA ARG A 22 -11.15 -26.10 9.38
C ARG A 22 -11.16 -24.60 9.05
N ARG A 23 -11.01 -23.74 10.06
CA ARG A 23 -10.90 -22.30 9.87
C ARG A 23 -9.66 -21.94 9.05
N LEU A 24 -8.50 -22.49 9.40
CA LEU A 24 -7.26 -22.26 8.65
C LEU A 24 -7.35 -22.79 7.21
N SER A 25 -8.20 -23.78 6.92
CA SER A 25 -8.46 -24.22 5.53
C SER A 25 -9.38 -23.27 4.74
N THR A 26 -10.04 -22.30 5.39
CA THR A 26 -11.01 -21.41 4.75
C THR A 26 -10.33 -20.15 4.22
N VAL A 27 -10.43 -19.94 2.91
CA VAL A 27 -10.03 -18.72 2.21
C VAL A 27 -11.27 -18.03 1.65
N GLU A 28 -11.40 -16.73 1.86
CA GLU A 28 -12.56 -15.95 1.41
C GLU A 28 -12.14 -14.60 0.82
N ALA A 29 -12.99 -14.08 -0.07
CA ALA A 29 -12.90 -12.72 -0.59
C ALA A 29 -13.72 -11.78 0.30
N ASP A 30 -13.28 -10.52 0.38
CA ASP A 30 -13.98 -9.45 1.06
C ASP A 30 -14.05 -8.24 0.13
N GLY A 31 -15.26 -7.82 -0.24
CA GLY A 31 -15.46 -6.87 -1.34
C GLY A 31 -14.76 -5.52 -1.11
N ASN A 32 -14.65 -5.07 0.13
CA ASN A 32 -13.98 -3.81 0.45
C ASN A 32 -12.48 -3.85 0.14
N ARG A 33 -11.87 -5.03 0.02
CA ARG A 33 -10.45 -5.18 -0.34
C ARG A 33 -10.17 -4.84 -1.80
N PHE A 34 -11.15 -4.94 -2.69
CA PHE A 34 -10.95 -4.72 -4.14
C PHE A 34 -11.30 -3.28 -4.58
N LEU A 35 -11.29 -2.34 -3.64
CA LEU A 35 -11.59 -0.94 -3.89
C LEU A 35 -10.35 -0.17 -4.38
N LEU A 36 -10.47 0.50 -5.52
CA LEU A 36 -9.57 1.59 -5.89
C LEU A 36 -10.47 2.78 -6.23
N ALA A 37 -10.33 3.87 -5.49
CA ALA A 37 -11.22 5.02 -5.62
C ALA A 37 -10.51 6.31 -5.26
N ARG A 38 -11.07 7.41 -5.76
CA ARG A 38 -10.76 8.77 -5.33
C ARG A 38 -12.02 9.42 -4.78
N ILE A 39 -11.85 10.27 -3.77
CA ILE A 39 -12.93 11.08 -3.21
C ILE A 39 -12.44 12.52 -3.04
N PRO A 40 -13.16 13.52 -3.56
CA PRO A 40 -12.85 14.91 -3.32
C PRO A 40 -12.86 15.24 -1.83
N VAL A 41 -11.80 15.92 -1.39
CA VAL A 41 -11.69 16.56 -0.08
C VAL A 41 -11.86 18.06 -0.29
N VAL A 42 -12.79 18.66 0.45
CA VAL A 42 -13.18 20.08 0.34
C VAL A 42 -12.92 20.75 1.68
N GLN A 43 -12.25 21.89 1.65
CA GLN A 43 -12.04 22.70 2.84
C GLN A 43 -13.35 23.41 3.23
N GLN A 44 -13.68 23.34 4.52
CA GLN A 44 -14.78 24.04 5.17
C GLN A 44 -14.23 24.97 6.25
N SER A 45 -15.09 25.76 6.90
CA SER A 45 -14.69 26.72 7.94
C SER A 45 -13.88 26.09 9.07
N ASP A 46 -14.21 24.85 9.45
CA ASP A 46 -13.69 24.17 10.64
C ASP A 46 -12.93 22.87 10.30
N GLY A 47 -12.47 22.71 9.06
CA GLY A 47 -11.68 21.55 8.65
C GLY A 47 -11.92 21.11 7.22
N TYR A 48 -11.96 19.79 7.01
CA TYR A 48 -12.13 19.19 5.69
C TYR A 48 -13.31 18.22 5.68
N ALA A 49 -14.05 18.18 4.57
CA ALA A 49 -15.15 17.26 4.36
C ALA A 49 -14.99 16.52 3.04
N LEU A 50 -15.49 15.28 3.01
CA LEU A 50 -15.58 14.49 1.79
C LEU A 50 -16.81 14.94 0.97
N ALA A 51 -16.65 15.07 -0.34
CA ALA A 51 -17.74 15.44 -1.24
C ALA A 51 -17.86 14.45 -2.40
N ARG A 52 -19.09 14.13 -2.82
CA ARG A 52 -19.31 13.31 -4.02
C ARG A 52 -18.93 14.05 -5.30
N LYS A 53 -19.17 15.35 -5.33
CA LYS A 53 -18.86 16.25 -6.45
C LYS A 53 -18.58 17.65 -5.91
N VAL A 54 -17.67 18.35 -6.58
CA VAL A 54 -17.35 19.75 -6.31
C VAL A 54 -17.72 20.56 -7.55
N ASP A 55 -18.75 21.39 -7.48
CA ASP A 55 -19.27 22.10 -8.67
C ASP A 55 -18.32 23.21 -9.16
N THR A 56 -17.49 23.77 -8.29
CA THR A 56 -16.59 24.89 -8.61
C THR A 56 -15.39 24.47 -9.46
N ASP A 57 -14.89 23.25 -9.32
CA ASP A 57 -13.70 22.74 -10.02
C ASP A 57 -13.91 21.40 -10.74
N GLY A 58 -15.13 20.85 -10.68
CA GLY A 58 -15.53 19.65 -11.40
C GLY A 58 -15.00 18.34 -10.82
N ARG A 59 -14.29 18.33 -9.68
CA ARG A 59 -13.82 17.09 -9.06
C ARG A 59 -15.00 16.19 -8.68
N THR A 60 -14.90 14.89 -8.99
CA THR A 60 -15.90 13.87 -8.66
C THR A 60 -15.29 12.69 -7.92
N ALA A 61 -16.06 12.12 -6.99
CA ALA A 61 -15.78 10.82 -6.43
C ALA A 61 -16.00 9.77 -7.52
N ALA A 62 -15.04 8.85 -7.64
CA ALA A 62 -15.09 7.80 -8.64
C ALA A 62 -14.30 6.58 -8.15
N GLN A 63 -14.67 5.40 -8.63
CA GLN A 63 -13.99 4.16 -8.32
C GLN A 63 -13.71 3.34 -9.58
N LEU A 64 -12.63 2.58 -9.54
CA LEU A 64 -12.31 1.59 -10.56
C LEU A 64 -13.43 0.54 -10.61
N HIS A 65 -13.81 0.17 -11.82
CA HIS A 65 -14.85 -0.84 -12.02
C HIS A 65 -14.43 -2.19 -11.40
N GLY A 66 -15.35 -2.80 -10.65
CA GLY A 66 -15.10 -4.01 -9.91
C GLY A 66 -16.31 -4.51 -9.12
N ASN A 67 -16.09 -5.55 -8.33
CA ASN A 67 -17.11 -6.23 -7.54
C ASN A 67 -16.50 -6.85 -6.26
N LYS A 68 -17.25 -7.74 -5.60
CA LYS A 68 -16.86 -8.33 -4.31
C LYS A 68 -15.63 -9.24 -4.35
N VAL A 69 -15.18 -9.67 -5.53
CA VAL A 69 -14.10 -10.67 -5.67
C VAL A 69 -12.93 -10.18 -6.54
N GLY A 70 -13.00 -8.94 -7.03
CA GLY A 70 -11.98 -8.41 -7.93
C GLY A 70 -12.41 -7.09 -8.56
N ASN A 71 -11.48 -6.45 -9.25
CA ASN A 71 -11.69 -5.28 -10.09
C ASN A 71 -10.87 -5.36 -11.38
N ASP A 72 -10.93 -4.32 -12.19
CA ASP A 72 -10.20 -4.24 -13.45
C ASP A 72 -8.68 -4.40 -13.26
N LEU A 73 -8.10 -3.90 -12.16
CA LEU A 73 -6.67 -4.12 -11.86
C LEU A 73 -6.37 -5.60 -11.66
N THR A 74 -7.13 -6.31 -10.83
CA THR A 74 -6.92 -7.77 -10.64
C THR A 74 -7.17 -8.57 -11.92
N THR A 75 -8.03 -8.07 -12.82
CA THR A 75 -8.25 -8.69 -14.14
C THR A 75 -7.00 -8.57 -15.01
N GLU A 76 -6.37 -7.39 -15.03
CA GLU A 76 -5.11 -7.15 -15.75
C GLU A 76 -3.95 -7.98 -15.14
N ILE A 77 -3.90 -8.12 -13.81
CA ILE A 77 -2.89 -8.96 -13.12
C ILE A 77 -3.11 -10.46 -13.37
N ALA A 78 -4.35 -10.91 -13.59
CA ALA A 78 -4.63 -12.31 -13.90
C ALA A 78 -4.00 -12.77 -15.24
N GLY A 79 -3.69 -11.83 -16.14
CA GLY A 79 -2.94 -12.09 -17.37
C GLY A 79 -1.42 -11.93 -17.23
N ASP A 80 -0.89 -11.65 -16.04
CA ASP A 80 0.54 -11.44 -15.82
C ASP A 80 1.27 -12.73 -15.42
N ASP A 81 2.27 -13.12 -16.19
CA ASP A 81 3.02 -14.36 -15.98
C ASP A 81 3.77 -14.41 -14.63
N GLN A 82 4.11 -13.26 -14.03
CA GLN A 82 4.85 -13.20 -12.77
C GLN A 82 3.93 -13.14 -11.54
N LEU A 83 2.72 -12.57 -11.69
CA LEU A 83 1.85 -12.23 -10.56
C LEU A 83 0.54 -13.01 -10.51
N CYS A 84 0.07 -13.60 -11.62
CA CYS A 84 -1.25 -14.24 -11.70
C CYS A 84 -1.46 -15.34 -10.65
N ASP A 85 -0.44 -16.15 -10.38
CA ASP A 85 -0.49 -17.24 -9.41
C ASP A 85 -0.61 -16.76 -7.96
N PHE A 86 -0.30 -15.50 -7.66
CA PHE A 86 -0.40 -14.94 -6.32
C PHE A 86 -1.79 -14.38 -6.01
N LEU A 87 -2.65 -14.16 -7.00
CA LEU A 87 -4.04 -13.70 -6.79
C LEU A 87 -4.90 -14.73 -6.04
N ARG A 88 -4.56 -16.02 -6.18
CA ARG A 88 -5.27 -17.12 -5.47
C ARG A 88 -4.73 -17.39 -4.06
N ILE A 89 -3.62 -16.75 -3.69
CA ILE A 89 -2.97 -16.91 -2.39
C ILE A 89 -3.50 -15.78 -1.47
N PRO A 90 -3.88 -16.06 -0.22
CA PRO A 90 -4.25 -15.01 0.72
C PRO A 90 -3.11 -14.01 0.94
N GLY A 91 -3.44 -12.73 1.14
CA GLY A 91 -2.42 -11.68 1.28
C GLY A 91 -1.44 -11.96 2.44
N LYS A 92 -1.93 -12.45 3.58
CA LYS A 92 -1.09 -12.78 4.74
C LYS A 92 -0.25 -14.05 4.58
N ASP A 93 -0.43 -14.77 3.46
CA ASP A 93 0.33 -15.96 3.07
C ASP A 93 1.30 -15.64 1.91
N ASN A 94 1.77 -14.38 1.81
CA ASN A 94 2.59 -13.86 0.69
C ASN A 94 1.86 -13.84 -0.68
N GLY A 95 0.52 -13.82 -0.67
CA GLY A 95 -0.28 -13.56 -1.87
C GLY A 95 -0.25 -12.10 -2.30
N PHE A 96 -0.96 -11.78 -3.39
CA PHE A 96 -1.09 -10.40 -3.87
C PHE A 96 -1.77 -9.53 -2.82
N ASP A 97 -1.07 -8.51 -2.31
CA ASP A 97 -1.52 -7.65 -1.23
C ASP A 97 -0.90 -6.25 -1.36
N ILE A 98 -1.74 -5.27 -1.68
CA ILE A 98 -1.38 -3.85 -1.76
C ILE A 98 -1.49 -3.23 -0.37
N GLU A 99 -0.46 -2.52 0.07
CA GLU A 99 -0.52 -1.71 1.29
C GLU A 99 -0.01 -0.30 1.02
N GLY A 100 1.12 -0.16 0.33
CA GLY A 100 1.67 1.15 0.02
C GLY A 100 0.94 1.88 -1.10
N LEU A 101 0.75 3.18 -0.92
CA LEU A 101 0.15 4.07 -1.91
C LEU A 101 0.89 5.41 -1.95
N ALA A 102 1.39 5.77 -3.13
CA ALA A 102 1.88 7.13 -3.40
C ALA A 102 1.29 7.68 -4.69
N VAL A 103 1.24 9.00 -4.80
CA VAL A 103 0.78 9.71 -6.01
C VAL A 103 1.95 10.45 -6.62
N ILE A 104 2.22 10.25 -7.91
CA ILE A 104 3.27 10.95 -8.66
C ILE A 104 2.64 11.56 -9.92
N GLY A 105 2.36 12.86 -9.86
CA GLY A 105 1.59 13.55 -10.90
C GLY A 105 0.18 12.97 -11.01
N SER A 106 -0.18 12.45 -12.19
CA SER A 106 -1.46 11.75 -12.41
C SER A 106 -1.41 10.25 -12.10
N ARG A 107 -0.23 9.71 -11.83
CA ARG A 107 0.01 8.28 -11.65
C ARG A 107 -0.08 7.89 -10.18
N LEU A 108 -0.43 6.64 -9.93
CA LEU A 108 -0.43 6.02 -8.61
C LEU A 108 0.62 4.92 -8.57
N LEU A 109 1.39 4.90 -7.50
CA LEU A 109 2.25 3.79 -7.14
C LEU A 109 1.55 2.94 -6.09
N LEU A 110 1.49 1.64 -6.35
CA LEU A 110 0.90 0.64 -5.47
C LEU A 110 2.01 -0.30 -5.02
N GLY A 111 2.42 -0.15 -3.76
CA GLY A 111 3.42 -1.00 -3.12
C GLY A 111 2.81 -2.32 -2.69
N LEU A 112 3.42 -3.43 -3.11
CA LEU A 112 2.97 -4.75 -2.71
C LEU A 112 3.69 -5.18 -1.43
N ARG A 113 2.93 -5.44 -0.35
CA ARG A 113 3.43 -6.18 0.81
C ARG A 113 3.81 -7.60 0.40
N GLY A 114 2.97 -8.20 -0.44
CA GLY A 114 3.19 -9.49 -1.08
C GLY A 114 2.64 -9.48 -2.50
N PRO A 115 3.21 -10.28 -3.42
CA PRO A 115 4.29 -11.21 -3.18
C PRO A 115 5.68 -10.56 -3.19
N VAL A 116 6.61 -11.17 -2.45
CA VAL A 116 8.05 -10.94 -2.63
C VAL A 116 8.62 -12.06 -3.51
N LEU A 117 9.18 -11.71 -4.67
CA LEU A 117 9.61 -12.66 -5.71
C LEU A 117 11.10 -12.94 -5.59
N ARG A 118 11.49 -14.07 -4.99
CA ARG A 118 12.91 -14.43 -4.76
C ARG A 118 13.68 -13.29 -4.09
N GLY A 119 13.05 -12.63 -3.12
CA GLY A 119 13.62 -11.50 -2.37
C GLY A 119 13.36 -10.10 -2.98
N TRP A 120 12.71 -10.01 -4.14
CA TRP A 120 12.38 -8.75 -4.79
C TRP A 120 10.98 -8.28 -4.43
N ALA A 121 10.88 -7.08 -3.86
CA ALA A 121 9.61 -6.39 -3.68
C ALA A 121 9.08 -5.89 -5.02
N VAL A 122 7.76 -5.79 -5.14
CA VAL A 122 7.09 -5.36 -6.36
C VAL A 122 6.29 -4.09 -6.07
N LEU A 123 6.38 -3.15 -7.00
CA LEU A 123 5.58 -1.93 -7.01
C LEU A 123 4.92 -1.81 -8.38
N LEU A 124 3.61 -1.56 -8.39
CA LEU A 124 2.85 -1.32 -9.62
C LEU A 124 2.65 0.17 -9.81
N GLU A 125 2.98 0.67 -10.99
CA GLU A 125 2.60 2.01 -11.41
C GLU A 125 1.37 1.91 -12.30
N ILE A 126 0.34 2.69 -12.00
CA ILE A 126 -0.90 2.77 -12.76
C ILE A 126 -1.27 4.24 -13.01
N GLU A 127 -2.10 4.47 -14.00
CA GLU A 127 -2.75 5.76 -14.21
C GLU A 127 -4.24 5.51 -14.47
N THR A 128 -5.09 6.36 -13.92
CA THR A 128 -6.55 6.22 -14.07
C THR A 128 -7.15 7.45 -14.71
N GLU A 129 -8.22 7.25 -15.49
CA GLU A 129 -9.05 8.31 -16.04
C GLU A 129 -10.52 7.98 -15.83
N LEU A 130 -11.39 8.98 -15.96
CA LEU A 130 -12.83 8.73 -15.97
C LEU A 130 -13.19 8.01 -17.28
N SER A 131 -14.12 7.07 -17.18
CA SER A 131 -14.75 6.49 -18.37
C SER A 131 -15.54 7.56 -19.12
N ASP A 132 -15.47 7.57 -20.46
CA ASP A 132 -16.25 8.49 -21.30
C ASP A 132 -17.77 8.34 -21.07
N ASP A 133 -18.21 7.14 -20.69
CA ASP A 133 -19.62 6.79 -20.49
C ASP A 133 -20.09 6.95 -19.03
N SER A 134 -19.23 7.42 -18.11
CA SER A 134 -19.58 7.53 -16.68
C SER A 134 -18.90 8.70 -15.96
N THR A 135 -19.59 9.23 -14.95
CA THR A 135 -19.05 10.32 -14.11
C THR A 135 -18.43 9.85 -12.79
N ASP A 136 -18.58 8.56 -12.47
CA ASP A 136 -18.11 7.94 -11.22
C ASP A 136 -17.35 6.61 -11.43
N THR A 137 -17.11 6.21 -12.68
CA THR A 137 -16.29 5.03 -13.01
C THR A 137 -14.91 5.45 -13.50
N LEU A 138 -13.87 4.95 -12.85
CA LEU A 138 -12.49 5.02 -13.32
C LEU A 138 -12.17 3.83 -14.23
N VAL A 139 -11.30 4.06 -15.20
CA VAL A 139 -10.66 3.02 -16.03
C VAL A 139 -9.14 3.17 -15.96
N LEU A 140 -8.41 2.07 -16.13
CA LEU A 140 -6.95 2.08 -16.15
C LEU A 140 -6.43 2.48 -17.54
N LYS A 141 -5.46 3.40 -17.60
CA LYS A 141 -4.80 3.80 -18.85
C LYS A 141 -3.74 2.78 -19.26
N LYS A 142 -3.45 2.72 -20.57
CA LYS A 142 -2.40 1.87 -21.13
C LYS A 142 -1.05 2.57 -21.06
N ILE A 143 -0.36 2.45 -19.93
CA ILE A 143 0.95 3.09 -19.70
C ILE A 143 2.12 2.10 -19.82
N GLY A 144 1.85 0.80 -19.72
CA GLY A 144 2.86 -0.24 -19.73
C GLY A 144 3.27 -0.72 -21.12
N PRO A 145 4.35 -1.51 -21.19
CA PRO A 145 4.81 -2.13 -22.43
C PRO A 145 3.70 -2.96 -23.09
N ASN A 146 3.68 -2.98 -24.43
CA ASN A 146 2.72 -3.72 -25.24
C ASN A 146 1.24 -3.39 -24.95
N GLY A 147 0.97 -2.15 -24.49
CA GLY A 147 -0.38 -1.68 -24.19
C GLY A 147 -0.95 -2.21 -22.88
N ARG A 148 -0.11 -2.75 -21.99
CA ARG A 148 -0.49 -3.17 -20.64
C ARG A 148 -0.95 -1.97 -19.82
N ARG A 149 -1.89 -2.17 -18.90
CA ARG A 149 -2.51 -1.08 -18.12
C ARG A 149 -1.74 -0.67 -16.86
N TYR A 150 -0.51 -1.13 -16.71
CA TYR A 150 0.36 -0.84 -15.57
C TYR A 150 1.83 -1.09 -15.94
N ARG A 151 2.75 -0.50 -15.19
CA ARG A 151 4.18 -0.82 -15.18
C ARG A 151 4.54 -1.55 -13.88
N LYS A 152 5.57 -2.39 -13.92
CA LYS A 152 6.12 -3.08 -12.75
C LYS A 152 7.52 -2.55 -12.46
N HIS A 153 7.79 -2.37 -11.18
CA HIS A 153 9.10 -1.99 -10.68
C HIS A 153 9.48 -2.97 -9.57
N PHE A 154 10.74 -3.38 -9.58
CA PHE A 154 11.28 -4.37 -8.66
C PHE A 154 12.37 -3.75 -7.81
N PHE A 155 12.30 -3.99 -6.49
CA PHE A 155 13.23 -3.40 -5.54
C PHE A 155 13.89 -4.47 -4.67
N ALA A 156 15.21 -4.38 -4.53
CA ALA A 156 15.99 -5.23 -3.65
C ALA A 156 15.90 -4.75 -2.19
N LEU A 157 14.74 -4.90 -1.55
CA LEU A 157 14.48 -4.46 -0.17
C LEU A 157 14.88 -5.52 0.87
N ASN A 158 15.97 -6.25 0.62
CA ASN A 158 16.47 -7.33 1.49
C ASN A 158 15.42 -8.41 1.82
N GLY A 159 14.55 -8.75 0.86
CA GLY A 159 13.50 -9.74 1.04
C GLY A 159 12.25 -9.24 1.78
N LEU A 160 12.17 -7.95 2.06
CA LEU A 160 10.99 -7.29 2.62
C LEU A 160 10.02 -6.87 1.52
N GLY A 161 8.73 -6.79 1.85
CA GLY A 161 7.69 -6.22 1.00
C GLY A 161 7.43 -4.75 1.34
N VAL A 162 6.68 -4.06 0.50
CA VAL A 162 6.32 -2.65 0.70
C VAL A 162 5.12 -2.55 1.65
N ARG A 163 5.29 -1.80 2.74
CA ARG A 163 4.24 -1.47 3.71
C ARG A 163 3.55 -0.16 3.40
N ASP A 164 4.35 0.86 3.15
CA ASP A 164 3.84 2.18 2.81
C ASP A 164 4.83 2.95 1.95
N LEU A 165 4.33 3.98 1.27
CA LEU A 165 5.07 4.81 0.33
C LEU A 165 4.85 6.29 0.65
N CYS A 166 5.91 7.08 0.63
CA CYS A 166 5.82 8.52 0.79
C CYS A 166 6.73 9.21 -0.22
N THR A 167 6.23 10.24 -0.90
CA THR A 167 7.05 11.06 -1.81
C THR A 167 7.70 12.18 -1.02
N SER A 168 9.00 12.41 -1.25
CA SER A 168 9.73 13.58 -0.76
C SER A 168 10.41 14.25 -1.95
N ASP A 169 9.94 15.43 -2.35
CA ASP A 169 10.31 16.06 -3.62
C ASP A 169 10.21 15.06 -4.80
N ASP A 170 11.33 14.79 -5.48
CA ASP A 170 11.43 13.81 -6.58
C ASP A 170 11.79 12.39 -6.10
N ASP A 171 11.97 12.19 -4.80
CA ASP A 171 12.39 10.91 -4.21
C ASP A 171 11.19 10.09 -3.73
N LEU A 172 11.37 8.77 -3.73
CA LEU A 172 10.42 7.84 -3.11
C LEU A 172 11.00 7.27 -1.82
N LEU A 173 10.30 7.47 -0.72
CA LEU A 173 10.51 6.78 0.55
C LEU A 173 9.63 5.53 0.60
N ILE A 174 10.23 4.40 0.95
CA ILE A 174 9.60 3.08 0.98
C ILE A 174 9.74 2.53 2.39
N LEU A 175 8.63 2.41 3.11
CA LEU A 175 8.59 1.59 4.32
C LEU A 175 8.56 0.12 3.90
N ALA A 176 9.61 -0.63 4.24
CA ALA A 176 9.73 -2.03 3.93
C ALA A 176 9.65 -2.88 5.20
N GLY A 177 8.88 -3.97 5.15
CA GLY A 177 8.70 -4.91 6.26
C GLY A 177 8.30 -6.33 5.82
N PRO A 178 8.19 -7.30 6.75
CA PRO A 178 7.95 -8.71 6.44
C PRO A 178 6.69 -8.99 5.61
N SER A 179 6.71 -9.83 4.58
CA SER A 179 5.51 -10.06 3.74
C SER A 179 4.41 -10.94 4.35
N MET A 180 4.62 -11.46 5.56
CA MET A 180 3.70 -12.37 6.27
C MET A 180 3.52 -11.93 7.73
N ASP A 181 2.67 -12.64 8.48
CA ASP A 181 2.35 -12.38 9.90
C ASP A 181 3.53 -12.83 10.81
N LEU A 182 4.66 -12.13 10.72
CA LEU A 182 5.86 -12.37 11.52
C LEU A 182 6.51 -11.06 11.98
N ASP A 183 7.10 -11.08 13.16
CA ASP A 183 7.97 -10.00 13.64
C ASP A 183 9.28 -10.02 12.84
N GLY A 184 9.75 -8.86 12.40
CA GLY A 184 10.97 -8.79 11.61
C GLY A 184 11.40 -7.37 11.31
N PRO A 185 12.57 -7.22 10.66
CA PRO A 185 13.15 -5.91 10.41
C PRO A 185 12.22 -5.03 9.60
N VAL A 186 12.13 -3.77 10.04
CA VAL A 186 11.43 -2.70 9.34
C VAL A 186 12.43 -1.63 8.97
N THR A 187 12.44 -1.21 7.72
CA THR A 187 13.44 -0.25 7.22
C THR A 187 12.79 0.71 6.25
N ILE A 188 13.11 2.00 6.38
CA ILE A 188 12.78 3.01 5.39
C ILE A 188 13.95 3.14 4.43
N PHE A 189 13.67 2.89 3.16
CA PHE A 189 14.60 3.12 2.05
C PHE A 189 14.21 4.38 1.29
N ARG A 190 15.19 5.07 0.71
CA ARG A 190 15.00 6.18 -0.21
C ARG A 190 15.55 5.82 -1.57
N TRP A 191 14.73 5.99 -2.60
CA TRP A 191 15.13 5.92 -4.00
C TRP A 191 15.12 7.32 -4.61
N ARG A 192 16.30 7.81 -5.00
CA ARG A 192 16.50 9.20 -5.45
C ARG A 192 16.02 9.43 -6.89
N GLY A 193 15.30 10.53 -7.14
CA GLY A 193 14.84 10.95 -8.47
C GLY A 193 13.86 9.96 -9.15
N GLY A 194 13.10 9.24 -8.33
CA GLY A 194 12.30 8.10 -8.74
C GLY A 194 11.20 8.44 -9.75
N PHE A 195 10.93 7.49 -10.66
CA PHE A 195 9.83 7.52 -11.65
C PHE A 195 9.81 8.71 -12.63
N THR A 196 10.92 9.44 -12.79
CA THR A 196 11.08 10.47 -13.83
C THR A 196 11.04 9.90 -15.25
N SER A 197 11.39 8.62 -15.43
CA SER A 197 11.25 7.88 -16.69
C SER A 197 9.92 7.13 -16.79
N ASP A 198 9.39 7.02 -18.00
CA ASP A 198 8.20 6.22 -18.34
C ASP A 198 8.51 4.71 -18.53
N GLU A 199 9.54 4.21 -17.86
CA GLU A 199 10.09 2.85 -18.05
C GLU A 199 9.97 2.02 -16.77
N GLU A 200 9.85 0.70 -16.94
CA GLU A 200 9.96 -0.25 -15.83
C GLU A 200 11.37 -0.23 -15.21
N SER A 201 11.47 -0.54 -13.91
CA SER A 201 12.74 -0.45 -13.19
C SER A 201 13.06 -1.70 -12.39
N VAL A 202 14.34 -2.05 -12.33
CA VAL A 202 14.89 -3.02 -11.37
C VAL A 202 15.96 -2.29 -10.56
N VAL A 203 15.66 -2.03 -9.30
CA VAL A 203 16.49 -1.20 -8.41
C VAL A 203 17.20 -2.09 -7.40
N PHE A 204 18.53 -2.13 -7.52
CA PHE A 204 19.39 -2.92 -6.65
C PHE A 204 19.68 -2.20 -5.33
N ALA A 205 20.15 -2.96 -4.34
CA ALA A 205 20.34 -2.47 -2.97
C ALA A 205 21.38 -1.34 -2.87
N ASP A 206 22.37 -1.30 -3.76
CA ASP A 206 23.39 -0.24 -3.84
C ASP A 206 22.86 1.07 -4.45
N GLN A 207 21.68 1.03 -5.07
CA GLN A 207 20.96 2.20 -5.59
C GLN A 207 19.93 2.75 -4.59
N LEU A 208 19.82 2.14 -3.41
CA LEU A 208 18.89 2.52 -2.35
C LEU A 208 19.66 3.08 -1.15
N GLU A 209 19.24 4.24 -0.70
CA GLU A 209 19.71 4.82 0.55
C GLU A 209 18.89 4.23 1.69
N LYS A 210 19.55 3.65 2.70
CA LYS A 210 18.89 3.20 3.92
C LYS A 210 18.78 4.38 4.87
N VAL A 211 17.57 4.90 5.04
CA VAL A 211 17.32 6.13 5.81
C VAL A 211 17.16 5.84 7.29
N LEU A 212 16.35 4.84 7.64
CA LEU A 212 16.00 4.54 9.03
C LEU A 212 15.72 3.06 9.23
N GLU A 213 16.25 2.48 10.31
CA GLU A 213 15.72 1.22 10.86
C GLU A 213 14.66 1.56 11.90
N VAL A 214 13.42 1.12 11.67
CA VAL A 214 12.32 1.39 12.58
C VAL A 214 12.33 0.33 13.68
N PRO A 215 12.34 0.71 14.97
CA PRO A 215 12.21 -0.25 16.05
C PRO A 215 10.90 -1.03 15.96
N PHE A 216 10.94 -2.33 16.25
CA PHE A 216 9.77 -3.21 16.30
C PHE A 216 9.85 -4.12 17.53
N GLY A 217 8.70 -4.53 18.05
CA GLY A 217 8.58 -5.44 19.18
C GLY A 217 8.22 -6.87 18.77
N GLN A 218 8.11 -7.76 19.76
CA GLN A 218 7.53 -9.09 19.56
C GLN A 218 6.00 -9.02 19.65
N GLY A 219 5.31 -9.30 18.56
CA GLY A 219 3.86 -9.20 18.43
C GLY A 219 3.30 -7.78 18.55
N THR A 220 4.15 -6.75 18.46
CA THR A 220 3.76 -5.36 18.67
C THR A 220 4.65 -4.38 17.93
N ASP A 221 4.18 -3.14 17.79
CA ASP A 221 4.88 -2.05 17.09
C ASP A 221 5.27 -2.42 15.65
N HIS A 222 4.34 -3.05 14.93
CA HIS A 222 4.48 -3.24 13.49
C HIS A 222 4.16 -1.93 12.78
N ALA A 223 5.20 -1.26 12.28
CA ALA A 223 5.03 -0.01 11.53
C ALA A 223 4.35 -0.29 10.19
N GLU A 224 3.36 0.53 9.87
CA GLU A 224 2.44 0.29 8.75
C GLU A 224 2.11 1.56 7.97
N GLY A 225 2.35 2.75 8.54
CA GLY A 225 2.14 4.01 7.84
C GLY A 225 3.29 4.99 8.06
N ILE A 226 3.64 5.72 7.01
CA ILE A 226 4.65 6.79 7.04
C ILE A 226 4.12 8.07 6.39
N CYS A 227 4.50 9.22 6.93
CA CYS A 227 4.20 10.51 6.31
C CYS A 227 5.26 11.53 6.71
N LEU A 228 5.70 12.37 5.78
CA LEU A 228 6.47 13.56 6.15
C LEU A 228 5.63 14.47 7.03
N PHE A 229 6.22 14.90 8.14
CA PHE A 229 5.57 15.70 9.16
C PHE A 229 6.18 17.10 9.22
N GLU A 230 5.36 18.11 8.98
CA GLU A 230 5.77 19.50 9.11
C GLU A 230 5.33 20.04 10.47
N SER A 231 6.28 20.26 11.39
CA SER A 231 6.00 20.87 12.69
C SER A 231 6.11 22.40 12.68
N GLY A 232 6.67 22.99 11.61
CA GLY A 232 6.95 24.43 11.49
C GLY A 232 8.12 24.95 12.34
N GLU A 233 8.62 24.17 13.30
CA GLU A 233 9.68 24.56 14.24
C GLU A 233 11.01 23.83 14.00
N GLN A 234 10.98 22.68 13.34
CA GLN A 234 12.15 21.82 13.12
C GLN A 234 12.81 22.11 11.76
N LEU A 235 14.15 22.24 11.73
CA LEU A 235 14.92 22.20 10.49
C LEU A 235 15.18 20.74 10.09
N GLY A 236 14.85 20.37 8.85
CA GLY A 236 15.08 19.03 8.30
C GLY A 236 13.78 18.26 8.01
N GLU A 237 13.90 17.13 7.31
CA GLU A 237 12.77 16.22 7.06
C GLU A 237 12.44 15.45 8.34
N VAL A 238 11.19 15.55 8.79
CA VAL A 238 10.68 14.75 9.91
C VAL A 238 9.68 13.74 9.36
N MET A 239 9.76 12.51 9.82
CA MET A 239 8.89 11.41 9.44
C MET A 239 8.02 10.99 10.61
N LEU A 240 6.69 11.01 10.42
CA LEU A 240 5.73 10.37 11.30
C LEU A 240 5.60 8.89 10.92
N ILE A 241 5.66 8.02 11.91
CA ILE A 241 5.45 6.58 11.76
C ILE A 241 4.31 6.11 12.67
N VAL A 242 3.38 5.35 12.12
CA VAL A 242 2.24 4.76 12.85
C VAL A 242 2.22 3.23 12.73
N TYR A 243 1.55 2.56 13.67
CA TYR A 243 1.65 1.11 13.90
C TYR A 243 0.27 0.43 13.92
N ASP A 244 0.08 -0.67 13.18
CA ASP A 244 -1.17 -1.48 13.24
C ASP A 244 -1.29 -2.23 14.56
N SER A 245 -0.17 -2.79 15.05
CA SER A 245 -0.10 -3.56 16.30
C SER A 245 0.54 -2.77 17.45
N ALA A 246 0.18 -1.48 17.59
CA ALA A 246 0.74 -0.60 18.62
C ALA A 246 0.75 -1.23 20.03
N ALA A 247 1.90 -1.12 20.71
CA ALA A 247 2.10 -1.61 22.06
C ALA A 247 1.09 -1.02 23.04
N GLY A 248 0.80 -1.77 24.11
CA GLY A 248 -0.13 -1.32 25.15
C GLY A 248 0.28 0.02 25.77
N SER A 249 1.59 0.32 25.81
CA SER A 249 2.12 1.60 26.31
C SER A 249 1.82 2.80 25.40
N ARG A 250 1.54 2.58 24.11
CA ARG A 250 1.20 3.63 23.13
C ARG A 250 -0.29 3.93 23.07
N LYS A 251 -1.12 3.17 23.78
CA LYS A 251 -2.58 3.28 23.74
C LYS A 251 -3.06 4.07 24.94
N HIS A 252 -3.77 5.16 24.70
CA HIS A 252 -4.31 6.03 25.73
C HIS A 252 -5.83 6.09 25.63
N GLY A 253 -6.51 5.62 26.68
CA GLY A 253 -7.96 5.48 26.65
C GLY A 253 -8.44 4.56 25.53
N ASP A 254 -9.61 4.85 24.97
CA ASP A 254 -10.29 3.98 24.01
C ASP A 254 -9.97 4.31 22.54
N THR A 255 -9.50 5.52 22.26
CA THR A 255 -9.41 6.06 20.89
C THR A 255 -8.04 6.61 20.48
N ASP A 256 -7.11 6.74 21.42
CA ASP A 256 -5.87 7.46 21.17
C ASP A 256 -4.68 6.50 21.10
N VAL A 257 -3.81 6.73 20.11
CA VAL A 257 -2.59 5.95 19.90
C VAL A 257 -1.43 6.88 19.56
N GLU A 258 -0.28 6.64 20.17
CA GLU A 258 0.96 7.38 19.90
C GLU A 258 1.68 6.84 18.65
N GLY A 259 2.07 7.76 17.77
CA GLY A 259 3.04 7.53 16.69
C GLY A 259 4.40 8.14 17.03
N ASP A 260 5.43 7.69 16.33
CA ASP A 260 6.80 8.19 16.53
C ASP A 260 7.18 9.24 15.48
N LEU A 261 7.94 10.24 15.89
CA LEU A 261 8.55 11.23 15.00
C LEU A 261 10.06 10.99 14.92
N PHE A 262 10.57 10.81 13.71
CA PHE A 262 12.00 10.63 13.44
C PHE A 262 12.52 11.76 12.56
N ILE A 263 13.68 12.32 12.92
CA ILE A 263 14.41 13.23 12.04
C ILE A 263 15.18 12.38 11.03
N LEU A 264 14.95 12.61 9.74
CA LEU A 264 15.72 11.97 8.68
C LEU A 264 17.00 12.78 8.48
N ASN A 265 18.16 12.13 8.61
CA ASN A 265 19.47 12.74 8.41
C ASN A 265 20.03 12.44 7.02
#